data_AF-A0A9E1JBG6-F1
#
_entry.id   AF-A0A9E1JBG6-F1
#
_cell.length_a   1.000
_cell.length_b   1.000
_cell.length_c   1.000
_cell.angle_alpha   90.00
_cell.angle_beta   90.00
_cell.angle_gamma   90.00
#
_symmetry.space_group_name_H-M   'P 1'
#
loop_
_entity.id
_entity.type
_entity.pdbx_description
1 polymer ?
#
loop_
_entity_poly.entity_id
_entity_poly.type
_entity_poly.pdbx_seq_one_letter_code
_entity_poly.pdbx_strand_id
1 'polypeptide(L)'
;EKPWETTPSIESSISVVYLGLVSTGLAWLLRFRILKNNGLIFQSQVSYLIPIFGIILSYIFLDELITDKVLTSLLAVLVGLYFVKKAGNKKIT
;
A
#
# COMPACT_ATOMS: atom_id res chain seq x y z
N GLU A 1 0.74 -20.24 -25.94
CA GLU A 1 -0.47 -20.75 -25.26
C GLU A 1 -1.60 -19.76 -25.49
N LYS A 2 -2.82 -20.21 -25.80
CA LYS A 2 -3.99 -19.35 -26.04
C LYS A 2 -4.78 -19.20 -24.72
N PRO A 3 -4.64 -18.09 -23.98
CA PRO A 3 -5.15 -17.99 -22.60
C PRO A 3 -6.68 -17.93 -22.50
N TRP A 4 -7.39 -17.79 -23.62
CA TRP A 4 -8.85 -17.72 -23.69
C TRP A 4 -9.52 -19.09 -23.82
N GLU A 5 -8.77 -20.16 -24.08
CA GLU A 5 -9.28 -21.54 -24.15
C GLU A 5 -9.14 -22.27 -22.80
N THR A 6 -8.42 -21.70 -21.83
CA THR A 6 -8.25 -22.28 -20.50
C THR A 6 -9.45 -21.96 -19.61
N THR A 7 -10.15 -22.99 -19.15
CA THR A 7 -11.17 -22.85 -18.11
C THR A 7 -10.50 -22.49 -16.79
N PRO A 8 -10.84 -21.35 -16.16
CA PRO A 8 -10.23 -20.96 -14.90
C PRO A 8 -10.59 -21.99 -13.82
N SER A 9 -9.60 -22.40 -13.05
CA SER A 9 -9.81 -23.20 -11.84
C SER A 9 -10.75 -22.48 -10.88
N ILE A 10 -11.59 -23.23 -10.16
CA ILE A 10 -12.43 -22.71 -9.07
C ILE A 10 -11.58 -21.93 -8.05
N GLU A 11 -10.39 -22.44 -7.71
CA GLU A 11 -9.48 -21.80 -6.75
C GLU A 11 -8.98 -20.44 -7.24
N SER A 12 -8.62 -20.36 -8.53
CA SER A 12 -8.21 -19.10 -9.16
C SER A 12 -9.36 -18.10 -9.17
N SER A 13 -10.57 -18.57 -9.46
CA SER A 13 -11.76 -17.72 -9.51
C SER A 13 -12.09 -17.13 -8.13
N ILE A 14 -12.04 -17.96 -7.09
CA ILE A 14 -12.22 -17.53 -5.69
C ILE A 14 -11.14 -16.53 -5.28
N SER A 15 -9.88 -16.79 -5.64
CA SER A 15 -8.75 -15.90 -5.31
C SER A 15 -8.91 -14.50 -5.92
N VAL A 16 -9.35 -14.42 -7.18
CA VAL A 16 -9.62 -13.14 -7.86
C VAL A 16 -10.79 -12.41 -7.21
N VAL A 17 -11.87 -13.12 -6.86
CA VAL A 17 -13.02 -12.52 -6.15
C VAL A 17 -12.60 -11.99 -4.78
N TYR A 18 -11.80 -12.75 -4.03
CA TYR A 18 -11.27 -12.34 -2.73
C TYR A 18 -10.41 -11.07 -2.86
N LEU A 19 -9.49 -11.05 -3.82
CA LEU A 19 -8.64 -9.88 -4.10
C LEU A 19 -9.49 -8.65 -4.49
N GLY A 20 -10.47 -8.82 -5.38
CA GLY A 20 -11.35 -7.74 -5.80
C GLY A 20 -12.17 -7.15 -4.65
N LEU A 21 -12.85 -8.01 -3.88
CA LEU A 21 -13.76 -7.56 -2.82
C LEU A 21 -13.02 -7.04 -1.59
N VAL A 22 -12.01 -7.78 -1.12
CA VAL A 22 -11.35 -7.49 0.16
C VAL A 22 -10.24 -6.47 -0.02
N SER A 23 -9.25 -6.71 -0.88
CA SER A 23 -8.10 -5.81 -0.99
C SER A 23 -8.47 -4.50 -1.67
N THR A 24 -9.46 -4.49 -2.57
CA THR A 24 -9.85 -3.31 -3.35
C THR A 24 -11.18 -2.72 -2.90
N GLY A 25 -12.27 -3.49 -2.92
CA GLY A 25 -13.62 -3.01 -2.61
C GLY A 25 -13.74 -2.44 -1.19
N LEU A 26 -13.42 -3.25 -0.18
CA LEU A 26 -13.47 -2.82 1.22
C LEU A 26 -12.48 -1.68 1.52
N ALA A 27 -11.26 -1.76 0.98
CA ALA A 27 -10.26 -0.70 1.14
C ALA A 27 -10.75 0.65 0.57
N TRP A 28 -11.42 0.64 -0.59
CA TRP A 28 -11.99 1.85 -1.18
C TRP A 28 -13.16 2.41 -0.39
N LEU A 29 -14.03 1.56 0.16
CA LEU A 29 -15.11 2.01 1.05
C LEU A 29 -14.55 2.71 2.30
N LEU A 30 -13.50 2.14 2.90
CA LEU A 30 -12.79 2.79 4.01
C LEU A 30 -12.17 4.11 3.58
N ARG A 31 -11.52 4.15 2.40
CA ARG A 31 -10.93 5.36 1.84
C ARG A 31 -11.96 6.47 1.63
N PHE A 32 -13.14 6.13 1.09
CA PHE A 32 -14.25 7.07 0.93
C PHE A 32 -14.80 7.56 2.27
N ARG A 33 -14.91 6.67 3.26
CA ARG A 33 -15.34 7.05 4.61
C ARG A 33 -14.36 8.01 5.26
N ILE A 34 -13.06 7.77 5.15
CA ILE A 34 -12.01 8.68 5.65
C ILE A 34 -12.09 10.03 4.93
N LEU A 35 -12.27 10.02 3.61
CA LEU A 35 -12.41 11.23 2.82
C LEU A 35 -13.61 12.07 3.26
N LYS A 36 -14.78 11.43 3.47
CA LYS A 36 -16.00 12.12 3.90
C LYS A 36 -15.89 12.70 5.33
N ASN A 37 -15.23 11.99 6.23
CA ASN A 37 -15.16 12.39 7.64
C ASN A 37 -13.99 13.34 7.96
N ASN A 38 -12.80 13.09 7.41
CA ASN A 38 -11.55 13.77 7.79
C ASN A 38 -10.95 14.63 6.66
N GLY A 39 -11.56 14.62 5.47
CA GLY A 39 -11.12 15.40 4.31
C GLY A 39 -9.90 14.85 3.57
N LEU A 40 -9.54 15.53 2.48
CA LEU A 40 -8.50 15.12 1.52
C LEU A 40 -7.09 15.09 2.13
N ILE A 41 -6.79 16.00 3.07
CA ILE A 41 -5.45 16.11 3.67
C ILE A 41 -5.12 14.85 4.47
N PHE A 42 -6.04 14.40 5.34
CA PHE A 42 -5.84 13.21 6.15
C PHE A 42 -5.73 11.95 5.29
N GLN A 43 -6.57 11.84 4.24
CA GLN A 43 -6.49 10.73 3.28
C GLN A 43 -5.12 10.65 2.59
N SER A 44 -4.49 11.79 2.26
CA SER A 44 -3.16 11.81 1.64
C SER A 44 -2.07 11.28 2.57
N GLN A 45 -2.20 11.51 3.89
CA GLN A 45 -1.22 11.10 4.89
C GLN A 45 -1.17 9.59 5.12
N VAL A 46 -2.29 8.87 4.90
CA VAL A 46 -2.34 7.41 5.04
C VAL A 46 -1.29 6.72 4.16
N SER A 47 -0.97 7.29 3.01
CA SER A 47 0.04 6.73 2.09
C SER A 47 1.45 6.74 2.69
N TYR A 48 1.74 7.63 3.66
CA TYR A 48 3.03 7.64 4.36
C TYR A 48 3.24 6.42 5.27
N LEU A 49 2.16 5.68 5.59
CA LEU A 49 2.24 4.46 6.37
C LEU A 49 2.61 3.23 5.52
N ILE A 50 2.51 3.31 4.18
CA ILE A 50 2.78 2.19 3.27
C ILE A 50 4.16 1.55 3.50
N PRO A 51 5.27 2.31 3.61
CA PRO A 51 6.59 1.70 3.82
C PRO A 51 6.72 0.98 5.16
N ILE A 52 6.09 1.53 6.20
CA ILE A 52 6.14 0.97 7.57
C ILE A 52 5.38 -0.36 7.59
N PHE A 53 4.14 -0.37 7.09
CA PHE A 53 3.37 -1.61 6.98
C PHE A 53 4.02 -2.61 6.03
N GLY A 54 4.67 -2.14 4.95
CA GLY A 54 5.39 -3.00 4.02
C GLY A 54 6.47 -3.83 4.71
N ILE A 55 7.29 -3.21 5.57
CA ILE A 55 8.34 -3.91 6.32
C ILE A 55 7.75 -4.85 7.38
N ILE A 56 6.72 -4.41 8.10
CA ILE A 56 6.06 -5.25 9.11
C ILE A 56 5.46 -6.50 8.47
N LEU A 57 4.75 -6.34 7.34
CA LEU A 57 4.15 -7.46 6.62
C LEU A 57 5.21 -8.35 5.96
N SER A 58 6.29 -7.78 5.42
CA SER A 58 7.43 -8.56 4.90
C SER A 58 8.04 -9.43 6.01
N TYR A 59 8.29 -8.87 7.20
CA TYR A 59 8.81 -9.64 8.32
C TYR A 59 7.84 -10.74 8.80
N ILE A 60 6.54 -10.44 8.95
CA ILE A 60 5.56 -11.40 9.50
C ILE A 60 5.17 -12.49 8.49
N PHE A 61 4.96 -12.13 7.22
CA PHE A 61 4.41 -13.06 6.21
C PHE A 61 5.48 -13.69 5.32
N LEU A 62 6.57 -12.97 5.02
CA LEU A 62 7.65 -13.45 4.15
C LEU A 62 8.85 -13.96 4.96
N ASP A 63 8.85 -13.78 6.29
CA ASP A 63 9.92 -14.21 7.22
C ASP A 63 11.30 -13.64 6.83
N GLU A 64 11.31 -12.46 6.21
CA GLU A 64 12.55 -11.80 5.79
C GLU A 64 13.28 -11.24 7.02
N LEU A 65 14.49 -11.72 7.26
CA LEU A 65 15.38 -11.18 8.29
C LEU A 65 15.62 -9.68 8.04
N ILE A 66 15.23 -8.85 9.01
CA ILE A 66 15.53 -7.41 9.00
C ILE A 66 17.04 -7.24 9.15
N THR A 67 17.72 -7.26 8.01
CA THR A 67 19.16 -7.07 7.90
C THR A 67 19.46 -5.57 7.83
N ASP A 68 20.69 -5.16 8.12
CA ASP A 68 21.15 -3.76 8.00
C ASP A 68 20.78 -3.11 6.65
N LYS A 69 20.72 -3.91 5.57
CA LYS A 69 20.25 -3.45 4.26
C LYS A 69 18.81 -2.92 4.29
N VAL A 70 17.89 -3.60 4.97
CA VAL A 70 16.48 -3.19 5.13
C VAL A 70 16.40 -1.88 5.93
N LEU A 71 17.28 -1.71 6.91
CA LEU A 71 17.34 -0.47 7.68
C LEU A 71 17.83 0.70 6.83
N THR A 72 18.88 0.49 6.01
CA THR A 72 19.38 1.52 5.09
C THR A 72 18.36 1.91 4.01
N SER A 73 17.61 0.96 3.47
CA SER A 73 16.56 1.25 2.49
C SER A 73 15.38 1.97 3.13
N LEU A 74 14.99 1.60 4.35
CA LEU A 74 13.97 2.32 5.12
C LEU A 74 14.38 3.79 5.35
N LEU A 75 15.63 4.04 5.77
CA LEU A 75 16.16 5.40 5.93
C LEU A 75 16.11 6.19 4.62
N ALA A 76 16.51 5.58 3.49
CA ALA A 76 16.45 6.22 2.19
C ALA A 76 15.01 6.61 1.79
N VAL A 77 14.03 5.73 2.02
CA VAL A 77 12.61 6.00 1.76
C VAL A 77 12.10 7.14 2.66
N LEU A 78 12.43 7.11 3.95
CA LEU A 78 12.03 8.17 4.89
C LEU A 78 12.60 9.54 4.51
N VAL A 79 13.86 9.59 4.08
CA VAL A 79 14.49 10.81 3.57
C VAL A 79 13.76 11.32 2.32
N GLY A 80 13.47 10.43 1.36
CA GLY A 80 12.69 10.77 0.16
C GLY A 80 11.32 11.34 0.50
N LEU A 81 10.58 10.69 1.41
CA LEU A 81 9.28 11.18 1.88
C LEU A 81 9.39 12.55 2.57
N TYR A 82 10.43 12.78 3.37
CA TYR A 82 10.68 14.06 4.00
C TYR A 82 10.88 15.18 2.96
N PHE A 83 11.69 14.94 1.92
CA PHE A 83 11.89 15.89 0.84
C PHE A 83 10.60 16.21 0.09
N VAL A 84 9.80 15.19 -0.24
CA VAL A 84 8.50 15.35 -0.93
C VAL A 84 7.54 16.18 -0.06
N LYS A 85 7.43 15.85 1.23
CA LYS A 85 6.58 16.60 2.17
C LYS A 85 7.05 18.06 2.32
N LYS A 86 8.36 18.29 2.41
CA LYS A 86 8.94 19.63 2.51
C LYS A 86 8.71 20.46 1.25
N ALA A 87 8.85 19.86 0.07
CA ALA A 87 8.59 20.52 -1.22
C ALA A 87 7.11 20.91 -1.38
N GLY A 88 6.18 20.06 -0.93
CA GLY A 88 4.75 20.36 -0.92
C GLY A 88 4.39 21.57 -0.04
N ASN A 89 4.99 21.68 1.15
CA ASN A 89 4.77 22.83 2.04
C ASN A 89 5.34 24.15 1.50
N LYS A 90 6.41 24.12 0.70
CA LYS A 90 7.10 25.31 0.21
C LYS A 90 6.36 26.07 -0.90
N LYS A 91 5.35 25.45 -1.53
CA LYS A 91 4.52 26.09 -2.59
C LYS A 91 3.37 26.96 -2.04
N ILE A 92 3.17 27.00 -0.72
CA ILE A 92 2.04 27.69 -0.07
C ILE A 92 2.45 29.06 0.52
N THR A 93 3.74 29.36 0.55
CA THR A 93 4.30 30.70 0.87
C THR A 93 4.70 31.42 -0.39
#